data_AF-A0A4Q3E5Y1-F1
#
_entry.id   AF-A0A4Q3E5Y1-F1
#
_cell.length_a   1.000
_cell.length_b   1.000
_cell.length_c   1.000
_cell.angle_alpha   90.00
_cell.angle_beta   90.00
_cell.angle_gamma   90.00
#
_symmetry.space_group_name_H-M   'P 1'
#
loop_
_entity.id
_entity.type
_entity.pdbx_description
1 polymer ?
#
loop_
_entity_poly.entity_id
_entity_poly.type
_entity_poly.pdbx_seq_one_letter_code
_entity_poly.pdbx_strand_id
1 'polypeptide(L)'
;MRKLQRETSAELFFAIFKDNAKSLEILNTIPQENIFKMNSNNLFALFFSVISFIRWCRKKKITCVIDLELFSRFTALLCFVSGARTRIGFASFHDEGLYRGSLVNFPVRYNSHVHISAN
;
A
#
# COMPACT_ATOMS: atom_id res chain seq x y z
N MET A 1 0.92 5.29 -10.54
CA MET A 1 -0.54 5.59 -10.62
C MET A 1 -1.02 5.97 -12.03
N ARG A 2 -0.38 6.92 -12.74
CA ARG A 2 -0.82 7.34 -14.10
C ARG A 2 -0.96 6.19 -15.12
N LYS A 3 -0.04 5.23 -15.12
CA LYS A 3 -0.14 4.04 -16.00
C LYS A 3 -1.41 3.24 -15.75
N LEU A 4 -1.73 2.93 -14.49
CA LEU A 4 -2.97 2.23 -14.10
C LEU A 4 -4.22 3.00 -14.53
N GLN A 5 -4.23 4.33 -14.44
CA GLN A 5 -5.37 5.14 -14.90
C GLN A 5 -5.57 5.10 -16.41
N ARG A 6 -4.49 4.96 -17.17
CA ARG A 6 -4.55 4.91 -18.64
C ARG A 6 -4.90 3.51 -19.14
N GLU A 7 -4.41 2.48 -18.47
CA GLU A 7 -4.53 1.08 -18.92
C GLU A 7 -5.72 0.34 -18.30
N THR A 8 -6.32 0.89 -17.24
CA THR A 8 -7.43 0.24 -16.53
C THR A 8 -8.54 1.23 -16.20
N SER A 9 -9.77 0.76 -16.13
CA SER A 9 -10.92 1.52 -15.61
C SER A 9 -11.11 1.32 -14.10
N ALA A 10 -10.04 0.97 -13.37
CA ALA A 10 -10.13 0.69 -11.94
C ALA A 10 -10.24 1.99 -11.13
N GLU A 11 -11.10 1.98 -10.10
CA GLU A 11 -11.12 3.05 -9.11
C GLU A 11 -9.86 2.95 -8.22
N LEU A 12 -9.08 4.03 -8.18
CA LEU A 12 -7.82 4.04 -7.45
C LEU A 12 -7.98 4.67 -6.07
N PHE A 13 -7.31 4.02 -5.12
CA PHE A 13 -7.27 4.37 -3.72
C PHE A 13 -5.82 4.41 -3.26
N PHE A 14 -5.50 5.26 -2.28
CA PHE A 14 -4.15 5.33 -1.74
C PHE A 14 -4.17 5.44 -0.23
N ALA A 15 -3.32 4.67 0.45
CA ALA A 15 -3.11 4.77 1.88
C ALA A 15 -1.69 5.29 2.14
N ILE A 16 -1.56 6.33 2.95
CA ILE A 16 -0.29 6.99 3.23
C ILE A 16 -0.26 7.54 4.65
N PHE A 17 0.93 7.67 5.25
CA PHE A 17 1.06 8.45 6.48
C PHE A 17 0.73 9.92 6.21
N LYS A 18 0.05 10.54 7.18
CA LYS A 18 -0.42 11.93 7.10
C LYS A 18 0.72 12.90 6.76
N ASP A 19 1.89 12.69 7.32
CA ASP A 19 3.07 13.54 7.13
C ASP A 19 3.60 13.51 5.68
N ASN A 20 3.39 12.39 4.98
CA ASN A 20 3.81 12.21 3.59
C ASN A 20 2.70 12.54 2.58
N ALA A 21 1.47 12.80 3.03
CA ALA A 21 0.30 12.99 2.17
C ALA A 21 0.45 14.19 1.20
N LYS A 22 1.21 15.21 1.60
CA LYS A 22 1.45 16.41 0.79
C LYS A 22 2.12 16.08 -0.55
N SER A 23 2.95 15.04 -0.60
CA SER A 23 3.56 14.57 -1.86
C SER A 23 2.52 14.11 -2.88
N LEU A 24 1.46 13.45 -2.41
CA LEU A 24 0.38 12.94 -3.26
C LEU A 24 -0.57 14.05 -3.71
N GLU A 25 -0.82 15.03 -2.84
CA GLU A 25 -1.65 16.22 -3.14
C GLU A 25 -1.06 17.02 -4.30
N ILE A 26 0.26 17.18 -4.35
CA ILE A 26 0.96 17.89 -5.44
C ILE A 26 0.78 17.15 -6.77
N LEU A 27 0.82 15.81 -6.75
CA LEU A 27 0.68 15.01 -7.97
C LEU A 27 -0.74 15.02 -8.52
N ASN A 28 -1.74 15.30 -7.68
CA ASN A 28 -3.17 15.34 -7.98
C ASN A 28 -3.65 14.15 -8.86
N THR A 29 -3.10 12.97 -8.58
CA THR A 29 -3.38 11.75 -9.36
C THR A 29 -4.60 11.01 -8.84
N ILE A 30 -5.01 11.22 -7.59
CA ILE A 30 -6.09 10.47 -6.94
C ILE A 30 -7.03 11.48 -6.25
N PRO A 31 -8.36 11.31 -6.37
CA PRO A 31 -9.32 12.16 -5.65
C PRO A 31 -9.07 12.14 -4.14
N GLN A 32 -9.23 13.26 -3.46
CA GLN A 32 -8.91 13.39 -2.04
C GLN A 32 -9.73 12.44 -1.16
N GLU A 33 -10.97 12.16 -1.55
CA GLU A 33 -11.89 11.22 -0.91
C GLU A 33 -11.44 9.75 -0.99
N ASN A 34 -10.49 9.45 -1.87
CA ASN A 34 -9.91 8.12 -2.07
C ASN A 34 -8.51 7.99 -1.45
N ILE A 35 -8.05 9.03 -0.73
CA ILE A 35 -6.80 9.02 0.01
C ILE A 35 -7.08 8.77 1.50
N PHE A 36 -6.60 7.64 2.01
CA PHE A 36 -6.59 7.34 3.44
C PHE A 36 -5.29 7.85 4.08
N LYS A 37 -5.41 8.78 5.03
CA LYS A 37 -4.26 9.36 5.76
C LYS A 37 -4.13 8.73 7.14
N MET A 38 -3.09 7.95 7.37
CA MET A 38 -2.78 7.32 8.66
C MET A 38 -2.06 8.29 9.59
N ASN A 39 -2.48 8.34 10.85
CA ASN A 39 -1.78 9.09 11.88
C ASN A 39 -0.75 8.19 12.58
N SER A 40 0.52 8.58 12.52
CA SER A 40 1.66 7.86 13.10
C SER A 40 2.31 8.59 14.28
N ASN A 41 1.68 9.64 14.83
CA ASN A 41 2.28 10.49 15.87
C ASN A 41 2.63 9.73 17.16
N ASN A 42 1.86 8.68 17.47
CA ASN A 42 2.14 7.78 18.58
C ASN A 42 1.48 6.42 18.34
N LEU A 43 1.83 5.43 19.16
CA LEU A 43 1.37 4.05 18.98
C LEU A 43 -0.15 3.90 19.10
N PHE A 44 -0.80 4.64 20.01
CA PHE A 44 -2.26 4.63 20.16
C PHE A 44 -2.97 5.21 18.94
N ALA A 45 -2.50 6.37 18.45
CA ALA A 45 -3.02 7.00 17.24
C ALA A 45 -2.82 6.11 16.01
N LEU A 46 -1.69 5.41 15.92
CA LEU A 46 -1.43 4.43 14.86
C LEU A 46 -2.39 3.25 14.96
N PHE A 47 -2.58 2.68 16.15
CA PHE A 47 -3.50 1.57 16.38
C PHE A 47 -4.94 1.92 15.95
N PHE A 48 -5.47 3.07 16.38
CA PHE A 48 -6.78 3.54 15.93
C PHE A 48 -6.83 3.84 14.42
N SER A 49 -5.73 4.31 13.84
CA SER A 49 -5.62 4.51 12.39
C SER A 49 -5.70 3.18 11.63
N VAL A 50 -5.09 2.10 12.15
CA VAL A 50 -5.19 0.75 11.56
C VAL A 50 -6.63 0.24 11.61
N ILE A 51 -7.33 0.40 12.73
CA ILE A 51 -8.75 0.02 12.83
C ILE A 51 -9.60 0.81 11.82
N SER A 52 -9.35 2.11 11.73
CA SER A 52 -10.05 3.00 10.78
C SER A 52 -9.75 2.62 9.33
N PHE A 53 -8.51 2.23 9.03
CA PHE A 53 -8.07 1.74 7.73
C PHE A 53 -8.83 0.47 7.34
N ILE A 54 -8.93 -0.51 8.23
CA ILE A 54 -9.67 -1.75 7.99
C ILE A 54 -11.13 -1.42 7.65
N ARG A 55 -11.80 -0.59 8.47
CA ARG A 55 -13.19 -0.18 8.24
C ARG A 55 -13.35 0.56 6.90
N TRP A 56 -12.40 1.42 6.57
CA TRP A 56 -12.38 2.16 5.31
C TRP A 56 -12.24 1.23 4.10
N CYS A 57 -11.32 0.25 4.15
CA CYS A 57 -11.16 -0.76 3.10
C CYS A 57 -12.45 -1.56 2.88
N ARG A 58 -13.15 -1.94 3.97
CA ARG A 58 -14.45 -2.63 3.86
C ARG A 58 -15.53 -1.75 3.23
N LYS A 59 -15.62 -0.47 3.66
CA LYS A 59 -16.59 0.49 3.11
C LYS A 59 -16.37 0.74 1.61
N LYS A 60 -15.11 0.87 1.19
CA LYS A 60 -14.73 1.10 -0.22
C LYS A 60 -14.64 -0.20 -1.04
N LYS A 61 -14.89 -1.37 -0.43
CA LYS A 61 -14.87 -2.68 -1.08
C LYS A 61 -13.55 -2.96 -1.82
N ILE A 62 -12.42 -2.64 -1.19
CA ILE A 62 -11.10 -2.82 -1.80
C ILE A 62 -10.86 -4.30 -2.13
N THR A 63 -10.67 -4.59 -3.42
CA THR A 63 -10.51 -5.97 -3.94
C THR A 63 -9.04 -6.35 -4.16
N CYS A 64 -8.20 -5.36 -4.46
CA CYS A 64 -6.79 -5.50 -4.77
C CYS A 64 -5.95 -4.45 -4.04
N VAL A 65 -4.81 -4.85 -3.49
CA VAL A 65 -3.81 -3.96 -2.90
C VAL A 65 -2.47 -4.19 -3.59
N ILE A 66 -1.79 -3.10 -3.91
CA ILE A 66 -0.41 -3.08 -4.39
C ILE A 66 0.41 -2.41 -3.31
N ASP A 67 1.23 -3.18 -2.62
CA ASP A 67 2.20 -2.66 -1.66
C ASP A 67 3.44 -2.16 -2.40
N LEU A 68 3.62 -0.84 -2.37
CA LEU A 68 4.76 -0.17 -2.98
C LEU A 68 5.99 -0.14 -2.07
N GLU A 69 5.87 -0.62 -0.85
CA GLU A 69 6.97 -0.66 0.10
C GLU A 69 7.78 -1.96 -0.02
N LEU A 70 9.09 -1.86 0.16
CA LEU A 70 10.02 -2.99 -0.04
C LEU A 70 10.27 -3.78 1.25
N PHE A 71 10.51 -3.07 2.35
CA PHE A 71 11.08 -3.69 3.56
C PHE A 71 10.10 -3.74 4.73
N SER A 72 9.06 -2.89 4.70
CA SER A 72 8.15 -2.77 5.83
C SER A 72 7.27 -4.00 6.00
N ARG A 73 7.42 -4.68 7.15
CA ARG A 73 6.47 -5.72 7.59
C ARG A 73 5.13 -5.11 8.01
N PHE A 74 5.14 -3.84 8.41
CA PHE A 74 3.93 -3.13 8.78
C PHE A 74 3.00 -2.94 7.58
N THR A 75 3.51 -2.56 6.40
CA THR A 75 2.68 -2.42 5.19
C THR A 75 2.18 -3.77 4.69
N ALA A 76 2.98 -4.84 4.80
CA ALA A 76 2.53 -6.20 4.53
C ALA A 76 1.36 -6.63 5.45
N LEU A 77 1.42 -6.27 6.74
CA LEU A 77 0.32 -6.47 7.68
C LEU A 77 -0.92 -5.66 7.27
N LEU A 78 -0.76 -4.39 6.89
CA LEU A 78 -1.86 -3.57 6.37
C LEU A 78 -2.52 -4.21 5.14
N CYS A 79 -1.72 -4.71 4.20
CA CYS A 79 -2.22 -5.44 3.04
C CYS A 79 -3.07 -6.64 3.46
N PHE A 80 -2.61 -7.41 4.44
CA PHE A 80 -3.37 -8.55 4.97
C PHE A 80 -4.69 -8.11 5.62
N VAL A 81 -4.66 -7.14 6.54
CA VAL A 81 -5.87 -6.71 7.28
C VAL A 81 -6.85 -5.89 6.44
N SER A 82 -6.40 -5.32 5.31
CA SER A 82 -7.29 -4.72 4.29
C SER A 82 -8.35 -5.72 3.82
N GLY A 83 -8.00 -7.02 3.82
CA GLY A 83 -8.81 -8.13 3.37
C GLY A 83 -9.12 -8.13 1.88
N ALA A 84 -8.29 -7.44 1.09
CA ALA A 84 -8.28 -7.62 -0.35
C ALA A 84 -7.93 -9.07 -0.72
N ARG A 85 -8.58 -9.59 -1.75
CA ARG A 85 -8.34 -10.94 -2.27
C ARG A 85 -6.97 -11.01 -2.94
N THR A 86 -6.58 -9.95 -3.64
CA THR A 86 -5.30 -9.83 -4.35
C THR A 86 -4.41 -8.87 -3.58
N ARG A 87 -3.24 -9.34 -3.15
CA ARG A 87 -2.23 -8.57 -2.40
C ARG A 87 -0.91 -8.74 -3.12
N ILE A 88 -0.56 -7.73 -3.90
CA ILE A 88 0.64 -7.66 -4.72
C ILE A 88 1.69 -6.87 -3.95
N GLY A 89 2.96 -7.28 -4.03
CA GLY A 89 4.05 -6.52 -3.44
C GLY A 89 5.38 -7.24 -3.59
N PHE A 90 6.47 -6.53 -3.29
CA PHE A 90 7.80 -7.12 -3.31
C PHE A 90 7.93 -8.16 -2.20
N ALA A 91 8.21 -9.41 -2.56
CA ALA A 91 8.46 -10.46 -1.57
C ALA A 91 9.41 -11.48 -2.17
N SER A 92 10.43 -11.84 -1.38
CA SER A 92 11.36 -12.90 -1.70
C SER A 92 11.62 -13.70 -0.44
N PHE A 93 11.54 -15.01 -0.54
CA PHE A 93 11.86 -15.90 0.59
C PHE A 93 13.38 -16.01 0.81
N HIS A 94 14.17 -15.88 -0.25
CA HIS A 94 15.61 -16.13 -0.24
C HIS A 94 16.46 -14.86 -0.13
N ASP A 95 15.86 -13.67 -0.30
CA ASP A 95 16.57 -12.41 -0.14
C ASP A 95 16.39 -11.89 1.29
N GLU A 96 17.50 -11.72 2.01
CA GLU A 96 17.49 -11.16 3.36
C GLU A 96 16.85 -9.76 3.38
N GLY A 97 15.95 -9.53 4.34
CA GLY A 97 15.23 -8.26 4.49
C GLY A 97 13.95 -8.11 3.66
N LEU A 98 13.74 -8.93 2.61
CA LEU A 98 12.51 -8.92 1.79
C LEU A 98 11.45 -9.94 2.23
N TYR A 99 11.78 -10.80 3.21
CA TYR A 99 10.78 -11.69 3.80
C TYR A 99 9.81 -10.93 4.71
N ARG A 100 8.55 -10.85 4.26
CA ARG A 100 7.46 -10.11 4.92
C ARG A 100 6.33 -11.01 5.43
N GLY A 101 6.69 -12.21 5.88
CA GLY A 101 5.77 -13.12 6.57
C GLY A 101 4.74 -13.81 5.66
N SER A 102 5.01 -13.93 4.36
CA SER A 102 4.12 -14.57 3.37
C SER A 102 2.69 -14.00 3.31
N LEU A 103 2.52 -12.73 3.70
CA LEU A 103 1.22 -12.04 3.71
C LEU A 103 0.77 -11.58 2.30
N VAL A 104 1.74 -11.36 1.41
CA VAL A 104 1.58 -11.08 -0.02
C VAL A 104 1.32 -12.40 -0.74
N ASN A 105 0.25 -12.48 -1.54
CA ASN A 105 -0.09 -13.69 -2.30
C ASN A 105 0.27 -13.60 -3.80
N PHE A 106 0.57 -12.40 -4.30
CA PHE A 106 1.16 -12.19 -5.63
C PHE A 106 2.53 -11.51 -5.48
N PRO A 107 3.58 -12.28 -5.15
CA PRO A 107 4.91 -11.72 -4.94
C PRO A 107 5.51 -11.23 -6.26
N VAL A 108 6.11 -10.05 -6.24
CA VAL A 108 6.89 -9.49 -7.35
C VAL A 108 8.36 -9.45 -6.93
N ARG A 109 9.26 -9.73 -7.88
CA ARG A 109 10.70 -9.70 -7.61
C ARG A 109 11.20 -8.27 -7.63
N TYR A 110 12.01 -7.90 -6.65
CA TYR A 110 12.77 -6.67 -6.66
C TYR A 110 14.16 -6.92 -7.27
N ASN A 111 14.59 -6.04 -8.18
CA ASN A 111 15.94 -6.03 -8.75
C ASN A 111 16.69 -4.79 -8.27
N SER A 112 17.67 -5.00 -7.39
CA SER A 112 18.52 -3.95 -6.80
C SER A 112 19.45 -3.26 -7.81
N HIS A 113 19.66 -3.85 -8.98
CA HIS A 113 20.50 -3.27 -10.03
C HIS A 113 19.74 -2.32 -10.96
N VAL A 114 18.42 -2.22 -10.81
CA VAL A 114 17.57 -1.35 -11.63
C VAL A 114 16.92 -0.32 -10.72
N HIS A 115 16.75 0.91 -11.21
CA HIS A 115 16.08 1.95 -10.45
C HIS A 115 14.64 1.53 -10.12
N ILE A 116 14.13 1.92 -8.94
CA ILE A 116 12.79 1.51 -8.47
C ILE A 116 11.66 1.92 -9.42
N SER A 117 11.85 2.98 -10.22
CA SER A 117 10.88 3.40 -11.24
C SER A 117 10.77 2.47 -12.45
N ALA A 118 11.77 1.60 -12.65
CA ALA A 118 11.86 0.65 -13.75
C ALA A 118 11.77 -0.81 -13.29
N ASN A 119 11.60 -1.03 -11.97
CA ASN A 119 11.16 -2.30 -11.41
C ASN A 119 9.63 -2.42 -11.55
#